data_AF-A0AAW2YLD0-F1
#
_entry.id   AF-A0AAW2YLD0-F1
#
_cell.length_a   1.000
_cell.length_b   1.000
_cell.length_c   1.000
_cell.angle_alpha   90.00
_cell.angle_beta   90.00
_cell.angle_gamma   90.00
#
_symmetry.space_group_name_H-M   'P 1'
#
loop_
_entity.id
_entity.type
_entity.pdbx_description
1 polymer ?
#
loop_
_entity_poly.entity_id
_entity_poly.type
_entity_poly.pdbx_seq_one_letter_code
_entity_poly.pdbx_strand_id
1 'polypeptide(L)'
;MTEPRLECGIDFTPQKPDQKDRYKYLCPVCMFYFETINVTMCCQNYYCAFCTVDALETNDNKLDPVCPFCSASPLAIRSVTKEDEVKLYLDEQSQRVQQACVFSSPLNIGASREEMMRKMIPLEKIQMRHADNSLKERRKSLSDAENTVPVTIRELFIKTTIKQEDLYSVDDEPIQHEPVVGRPESAPSKLGTNSSTGKNVVTPVTAQGQQVGKEQNMVR
;
A
#
# COMPACT_ATOMS: atom_id res chain seq x y z
N MET A 1 5.89 13.34 20.57
CA MET A 1 4.57 12.84 21.03
C MET A 1 3.77 12.53 19.77
N THR A 2 3.80 11.27 19.32
CA THR A 2 3.26 10.86 18.01
C THR A 2 2.56 9.51 18.17
N GLU A 3 1.39 9.51 18.80
CA GLU A 3 0.50 8.34 18.83
C GLU A 3 -0.99 8.64 18.52
N PRO A 4 -1.36 9.47 17.52
CA PRO A 4 -2.77 9.55 17.09
C PRO A 4 -3.17 8.45 16.08
N ARG A 5 -2.23 7.61 15.59
CA ARG A 5 -2.50 6.66 14.49
C ARG A 5 -3.27 5.40 14.90
N LEU A 6 -3.20 4.99 16.18
CA LEU A 6 -3.79 3.73 16.64
C LEU A 6 -5.30 3.80 16.96
N GLU A 7 -5.88 4.99 17.09
CA GLU A 7 -7.28 5.08 17.56
C GLU A 7 -8.30 4.54 16.55
N CYS A 8 -7.93 4.41 15.27
CA CYS A 8 -8.85 4.04 14.19
C CYS A 8 -8.61 2.65 13.57
N GLY A 9 -7.58 1.91 13.98
CA GLY A 9 -7.23 0.63 13.36
C GLY A 9 -6.45 -0.33 14.25
N ILE A 10 -6.35 -1.59 13.80
CA ILE A 10 -5.61 -2.67 14.48
C ILE A 10 -4.48 -3.20 13.59
N ASP A 11 -3.35 -3.57 14.20
CA ASP A 11 -2.13 -4.04 13.54
C ASP A 11 -2.05 -5.58 13.43
N PHE A 12 -3.09 -6.28 13.86
CA PHE A 12 -3.21 -7.73 13.79
C PHE A 12 -4.42 -8.16 12.96
N THR A 13 -4.35 -9.34 12.37
CA THR A 13 -5.46 -9.94 11.62
C THR A 13 -6.66 -10.16 12.56
N PRO A 14 -7.85 -9.59 12.26
CA PRO A 14 -9.04 -9.79 13.07
C PRO A 14 -9.41 -11.28 13.17
N GLN A 15 -9.37 -11.84 14.38
CA GLN A 15 -9.70 -13.27 14.60
C GLN A 15 -11.15 -13.47 15.04
N LYS A 16 -11.68 -12.56 15.86
CA LYS A 16 -13.03 -12.64 16.42
C LYS A 16 -14.08 -12.18 15.39
N PRO A 17 -15.29 -12.76 15.36
CA PRO A 17 -16.37 -12.34 14.45
C PRO A 17 -16.64 -10.82 14.51
N ASP A 18 -16.84 -10.28 15.71
CA ASP A 18 -17.10 -8.85 15.91
C ASP A 18 -15.97 -7.95 15.36
N GLN A 19 -14.72 -8.41 15.47
CA GLN A 19 -13.57 -7.69 14.94
C GLN A 19 -13.48 -7.79 13.41
N LYS A 20 -13.85 -8.93 12.82
CA LYS A 20 -13.87 -9.12 11.37
C LYS A 20 -14.92 -8.23 10.71
N ASP A 21 -16.08 -8.08 11.33
CA ASP A 21 -17.14 -7.21 10.81
C ASP A 21 -16.77 -5.73 10.92
N ARG A 22 -16.12 -5.35 12.02
CA ARG A 22 -15.71 -3.97 12.27
C ARG A 22 -14.48 -3.56 11.47
N TYR A 23 -13.42 -4.38 11.45
CA TYR A 23 -12.12 -4.07 10.85
C TYR A 23 -11.90 -4.89 9.57
N LYS A 24 -12.79 -4.71 8.60
CA LYS A 24 -12.81 -5.49 7.35
C LYS A 24 -11.86 -4.97 6.27
N TYR A 25 -11.33 -3.75 6.41
CA TYR A 25 -10.51 -3.12 5.37
C TYR A 25 -9.02 -3.12 5.72
N LEU A 26 -8.19 -3.77 4.90
CA LEU A 26 -6.74 -3.77 5.04
C LEU A 26 -6.09 -2.65 4.21
N CYS A 27 -5.27 -1.81 4.82
CA CYS A 27 -4.43 -0.86 4.10
C CYS A 27 -3.10 -1.53 3.71
N PRO A 28 -2.77 -1.70 2.42
CA PRO A 28 -1.53 -2.34 1.97
C PRO A 28 -0.28 -1.48 2.14
N VAL A 29 -0.40 -0.20 2.53
CA VAL A 29 0.77 0.66 2.80
C VAL A 29 1.29 0.44 4.22
N CYS A 30 0.40 0.51 5.22
CA CYS A 30 0.77 0.36 6.62
C CYS A 30 0.48 -1.04 7.19
N MET A 31 -0.21 -1.90 6.44
CA MET A 31 -0.61 -3.26 6.83
C MET A 31 -1.54 -3.35 8.05
N PHE A 32 -2.33 -2.30 8.30
CA PHE A 32 -3.29 -2.25 9.42
C PHE A 32 -4.73 -2.41 8.89
N TYR A 33 -5.62 -2.91 9.75
CA TYR A 33 -7.05 -3.05 9.48
C TYR A 33 -7.84 -1.88 10.06
N PHE A 34 -8.79 -1.35 9.29
CA PHE A 34 -9.57 -0.16 9.63
C PHE A 34 -11.07 -0.42 9.49
N GLU A 35 -11.87 0.36 10.24
CA GLU A 35 -13.33 0.38 10.13
C GLU A 35 -13.81 1.17 8.90
N THR A 36 -13.11 2.26 8.59
CA THR A 36 -13.34 3.10 7.41
C THR A 36 -12.04 3.25 6.65
N ILE A 37 -12.10 3.17 5.32
CA ILE A 37 -10.92 3.31 4.46
C ILE A 37 -11.26 4.13 3.22
N ASN A 38 -10.23 4.66 2.57
CA ASN A 38 -10.36 5.24 1.23
C ASN A 38 -9.96 4.21 0.17
N VAL A 39 -10.36 4.44 -1.07
CA VAL A 39 -10.02 3.65 -2.24
C VAL A 39 -9.48 4.56 -3.34
N THR A 40 -8.40 4.13 -3.97
CA THR A 40 -7.83 4.81 -5.14
C THR A 40 -8.71 4.59 -6.36
N MET A 41 -9.00 5.65 -7.12
CA MET A 41 -9.87 5.51 -8.30
C MET A 41 -9.17 4.84 -9.49
N CYS A 42 -7.84 4.93 -9.57
CA CYS A 42 -7.05 4.41 -10.69
C CYS A 42 -6.88 2.88 -10.67
N CYS A 43 -6.68 2.28 -9.50
CA CYS A 43 -6.39 0.84 -9.38
C CYS A 43 -7.20 0.14 -8.27
N GLN A 44 -8.14 0.85 -7.66
CA GLN A 44 -9.07 0.31 -6.66
C GLN A 44 -8.37 -0.38 -5.48
N ASN A 45 -7.20 0.13 -5.09
CA ASN A 45 -6.51 -0.29 -3.88
C ASN A 45 -6.93 0.58 -2.70
N TYR A 46 -7.10 -0.05 -1.54
CA TYR A 46 -7.44 0.66 -0.32
C TYR A 46 -6.27 1.48 0.24
N TYR A 47 -6.63 2.55 0.95
CA TYR A 47 -5.74 3.58 1.47
C TYR A 47 -6.33 4.13 2.77
N CYS A 48 -5.64 3.99 3.91
CA CYS A 48 -6.14 4.59 5.16
C CYS A 48 -6.01 6.12 5.11
N ALA A 49 -6.77 6.81 5.97
CA ALA A 49 -6.76 8.27 6.02
C ALA A 49 -5.34 8.85 6.28
N PHE A 50 -4.57 8.22 7.16
CA PHE A 50 -3.20 8.65 7.47
C PHE A 50 -2.27 8.51 6.26
N CYS A 51 -2.25 7.34 5.62
CA CYS A 51 -1.44 7.14 4.41
C CYS A 51 -1.90 8.05 3.25
N THR A 52 -3.19 8.41 3.21
CA THR A 52 -3.73 9.38 2.25
C THR A 52 -3.08 10.75 2.45
N VAL A 53 -3.09 11.26 3.68
CA VAL A 53 -2.46 12.55 4.02
C VAL A 53 -0.97 12.50 3.71
N ASP A 54 -0.24 11.49 4.18
CA ASP A 54 1.20 11.34 3.92
C ASP A 54 1.49 11.34 2.40
N ALA A 55 0.67 10.67 1.59
CA ALA A 55 0.87 10.62 0.13
C ALA A 55 0.55 11.95 -0.58
N LEU A 56 -0.38 12.74 -0.05
CA LEU A 56 -0.69 14.06 -0.59
C LEU A 56 0.40 15.08 -0.20
N GLU A 57 0.87 15.06 1.06
CA GLU A 57 1.91 15.96 1.58
C GLU A 57 3.31 15.67 1.00
N THR A 58 3.69 14.40 0.82
CA THR A 58 5.01 14.04 0.26
C THR A 58 5.22 14.58 -1.16
N ASN A 59 4.14 15.00 -1.84
CA ASN A 59 4.16 15.56 -3.18
C ASN A 59 4.14 17.09 -3.22
N ASP A 60 4.37 17.82 -2.13
CA ASP A 60 4.31 19.30 -2.11
C ASP A 60 5.24 20.01 -3.14
N ASN A 61 6.25 19.31 -3.68
CA ASN A 61 7.12 19.82 -4.76
C ASN A 61 6.76 19.31 -6.17
N LYS A 62 5.77 18.43 -6.30
CA LYS A 62 5.27 17.89 -7.58
C LYS A 62 3.86 18.42 -7.80
N LEU A 63 3.62 18.96 -8.99
CA LEU A 63 2.34 19.57 -9.36
C LEU A 63 1.14 18.62 -9.19
N ASP A 64 1.36 17.29 -9.21
CA ASP A 64 0.30 16.30 -9.03
C ASP A 64 0.78 15.09 -8.18
N PRO A 65 0.02 14.69 -7.14
CA PRO A 65 0.33 13.49 -6.36
C PRO A 65 0.18 12.23 -7.21
N VAL A 66 1.08 11.26 -7.01
CA VAL A 66 1.14 10.03 -7.81
C VAL A 66 0.71 8.83 -6.97
N CYS A 67 -0.10 7.94 -7.53
CA CYS A 67 -0.52 6.70 -6.88
C CYS A 67 0.69 5.76 -6.63
N PRO A 68 0.91 5.27 -5.39
CA PRO A 68 2.06 4.43 -5.07
C PRO A 68 1.98 3.01 -5.66
N PHE A 69 0.80 2.56 -6.08
CA PHE A 69 0.61 1.18 -6.59
C PHE A 69 0.76 1.06 -8.10
N CYS A 70 0.36 2.10 -8.85
CA CYS A 70 0.32 2.05 -10.32
C CYS A 70 0.90 3.29 -11.00
N SER A 71 1.42 4.25 -10.22
CA SER A 71 2.03 5.48 -10.72
C SER A 71 1.11 6.39 -11.53
N ALA A 72 -0.21 6.21 -11.45
CA ALA A 72 -1.18 7.12 -12.06
C ALA A 72 -1.15 8.51 -11.40
N SER A 73 -1.31 9.55 -12.22
CA SER A 73 -1.37 10.96 -11.82
C SER A 73 -2.52 11.64 -12.55
N PRO A 74 -3.36 12.45 -11.88
CA PRO A 74 -3.32 12.76 -10.44
C PRO A 74 -3.89 11.63 -9.58
N LEU A 75 -3.44 11.54 -8.33
CA LEU A 75 -3.95 10.60 -7.33
C LEU A 75 -5.37 10.99 -6.90
N ALA A 76 -6.36 10.36 -7.51
CA ALA A 76 -7.76 10.48 -7.14
C ALA A 76 -8.16 9.41 -6.12
N ILE A 77 -8.78 9.83 -5.02
CA ILE A 77 -9.15 8.98 -3.88
C ILE A 77 -10.62 9.25 -3.50
N ARG A 78 -11.36 8.19 -3.16
CA ARG A 78 -12.75 8.24 -2.67
C ARG A 78 -12.87 7.49 -1.34
N SER A 79 -13.70 7.95 -0.42
CA SER A 79 -14.04 7.18 0.79
C SER A 79 -14.99 6.03 0.47
N VAL A 80 -14.72 4.86 1.06
CA VAL A 80 -15.54 3.65 0.89
C VAL A 80 -16.81 3.76 1.72
N THR A 81 -17.96 3.47 1.13
CA THR A 81 -19.25 3.45 1.83
C THR A 81 -19.59 2.04 2.32
N LYS A 82 -20.61 1.89 3.18
CA LYS A 82 -20.94 0.56 3.75
C LYS A 82 -21.51 -0.40 2.72
N GLU A 83 -22.04 0.14 1.63
CA GLU A 83 -22.65 -0.57 0.51
C GLU A 83 -21.60 -1.07 -0.50
N ASP A 84 -20.38 -0.52 -0.46
CA ASP A 84 -19.29 -0.97 -1.31
C ASP A 84 -18.85 -2.39 -0.92
N GLU A 85 -18.68 -3.26 -1.92
CA GLU A 85 -18.15 -4.61 -1.71
C GLU A 85 -16.69 -4.54 -1.21
N VAL A 86 -16.39 -5.35 -0.19
CA VAL A 86 -15.05 -5.42 0.37
C VAL A 86 -14.16 -6.19 -0.60
N LYS A 87 -13.11 -5.52 -1.10
CA LYS A 87 -12.09 -6.13 -1.94
C LYS A 87 -11.39 -7.22 -1.14
N LEU A 88 -11.57 -8.46 -1.58
CA LEU A 88 -10.85 -9.60 -1.05
C LEU A 88 -9.47 -9.66 -1.71
N TYR A 89 -8.43 -9.32 -0.95
CA TYR A 89 -7.04 -9.44 -1.42
C TYR A 89 -6.59 -10.89 -1.67
N LEU A 90 -7.43 -11.86 -1.29
CA LEU A 90 -7.11 -13.28 -1.39
C LEU A 90 -7.11 -13.81 -2.83
N ASP A 91 -7.57 -13.07 -3.85
CA ASP A 91 -7.91 -13.72 -5.12
C ASP A 91 -7.33 -13.14 -6.42
N GLU A 92 -6.79 -11.92 -6.51
CA GLU A 92 -6.25 -11.48 -7.81
C GLU A 92 -4.93 -12.19 -8.19
N GLN A 93 -4.06 -12.46 -7.21
CA GLN A 93 -2.92 -13.35 -7.42
C GLN A 93 -3.34 -14.81 -7.37
N SER A 94 -4.22 -15.24 -6.47
CA SER A 94 -4.63 -16.65 -6.39
C SER A 94 -5.42 -17.11 -7.60
N GLN A 95 -6.19 -16.25 -8.28
CA GLN A 95 -6.86 -16.60 -9.54
C GLN A 95 -5.87 -16.65 -10.70
N ARG A 96 -4.92 -15.72 -10.81
CA ARG A 96 -3.85 -15.79 -11.84
C ARG A 96 -2.91 -16.97 -11.61
N VAL A 97 -2.57 -17.22 -10.34
CA VAL A 97 -1.78 -18.36 -9.90
C VAL A 97 -2.60 -19.62 -10.12
N GLN A 98 -3.89 -19.72 -9.80
CA GLN A 98 -4.71 -20.89 -10.18
C GLN A 98 -4.73 -21.09 -11.70
N GLN A 99 -4.80 -20.03 -12.51
CA GLN A 99 -4.74 -20.12 -13.96
C GLN A 99 -3.35 -20.56 -14.48
N ALA A 100 -2.27 -20.20 -13.78
CA ALA A 100 -0.89 -20.61 -14.07
C ALA A 100 -0.45 -21.90 -13.34
N CYS A 101 -1.20 -22.36 -12.34
CA CYS A 101 -0.97 -23.55 -11.51
C CYS A 101 -1.86 -24.71 -11.94
N VAL A 102 -2.69 -24.55 -12.97
CA VAL A 102 -3.16 -25.69 -13.77
C VAL A 102 -1.97 -26.39 -14.45
N PHE A 103 -0.78 -25.77 -14.49
CA PHE A 103 0.46 -26.54 -14.51
C PHE A 103 0.63 -27.19 -13.13
N SER A 104 -0.02 -28.35 -12.96
CA SER A 104 0.24 -29.29 -11.89
C SER A 104 1.74 -29.30 -11.60
N SER A 105 2.14 -29.08 -10.35
CA SER A 105 3.53 -29.27 -9.92
C SER A 105 4.09 -30.50 -10.63
N PRO A 106 5.25 -30.42 -11.32
CA PRO A 106 5.78 -31.55 -12.11
C PRO A 106 5.89 -32.84 -11.29
N LEU A 107 6.00 -32.68 -9.97
CA LEU A 107 6.01 -33.73 -8.98
C LEU A 107 4.57 -34.11 -8.58
N ASN A 108 4.09 -35.22 -9.11
CA ASN A 108 2.84 -35.84 -8.69
C ASN A 108 3.06 -36.62 -7.37
N ILE A 109 2.17 -36.43 -6.40
CA ILE A 109 2.17 -37.21 -5.15
C ILE A 109 1.83 -38.67 -5.53
N GLY A 110 2.78 -39.58 -5.32
CA GLY A 110 2.70 -41.00 -5.73
C GLY A 110 3.63 -41.40 -6.87
N ALA A 111 4.38 -40.47 -7.47
CA ALA A 111 5.45 -40.81 -8.40
C ALA A 111 6.58 -41.59 -7.69
N SER A 112 7.25 -42.48 -8.42
CA SER A 112 8.40 -43.22 -7.87
C SER A 112 9.55 -42.25 -7.53
N ARG A 113 10.41 -42.66 -6.60
CA ARG A 113 11.56 -41.86 -6.16
C ARG A 113 12.47 -41.48 -7.33
N GLU A 114 12.76 -42.41 -8.25
CA GLU A 114 13.51 -42.12 -9.47
C GLU A 114 12.85 -41.05 -10.34
N GLU A 115 11.53 -41.10 -10.51
CA GLU A 115 10.82 -40.13 -11.35
C GLU A 115 10.80 -38.73 -10.71
N MET A 116 10.70 -38.67 -9.39
CA MET A 116 10.83 -37.43 -8.63
C MET A 116 12.22 -36.82 -8.78
N MET A 117 13.29 -37.62 -8.65
CA MET A 117 14.67 -37.16 -8.84
C MET A 117 14.95 -36.70 -10.27
N ARG A 118 14.37 -37.35 -11.29
CA ARG A 118 14.51 -36.93 -12.69
C ARG A 118 13.90 -35.55 -12.95
N LYS A 119 12.83 -35.20 -12.24
CA LYS A 119 12.10 -33.92 -12.40
C LYS A 119 12.69 -32.78 -11.55
N MET A 120 13.61 -33.08 -10.63
CA MET A 120 14.39 -32.04 -9.95
C MET A 120 15.41 -31.45 -10.93
N ILE A 121 15.44 -30.12 -11.02
CA ILE A 121 16.45 -29.41 -11.81
C ILE A 121 17.72 -29.32 -10.95
N PRO A 122 18.86 -29.87 -11.38
CA PRO A 122 20.14 -29.72 -10.67
C PRO A 122 20.50 -28.24 -10.49
N LEU A 123 21.04 -27.88 -9.32
CA LEU A 123 21.38 -26.49 -8.99
C LEU A 123 22.29 -25.84 -10.05
N GLU A 124 23.20 -26.63 -10.62
CA GLU A 124 24.16 -26.20 -11.63
C GLU A 124 23.44 -25.73 -12.91
N LYS A 125 22.33 -26.38 -13.27
CA LYS A 125 21.52 -25.97 -14.43
C LYS A 125 20.73 -24.69 -14.20
N ILE A 126 20.43 -24.34 -12.95
CA ILE A 126 19.75 -23.09 -12.61
C ILE A 126 20.73 -21.92 -12.78
N GLN A 127 21.97 -22.07 -12.28
CA GLN A 127 23.02 -21.06 -12.40
C GLN A 127 23.33 -20.71 -13.88
N MET A 128 23.40 -21.71 -14.76
CA MET A 128 23.63 -21.46 -16.20
C MET A 128 22.49 -20.67 -16.86
N ARG A 129 21.22 -20.93 -16.52
CA ARG A 129 20.09 -20.15 -17.08
C ARG A 129 20.11 -18.69 -16.64
N HIS A 130 20.52 -18.40 -15.41
CA HIS A 130 20.66 -17.03 -14.93
C HIS A 130 21.78 -16.27 -15.66
N ALA A 131 22.90 -16.94 -15.96
CA ALA A 131 23.98 -16.36 -16.75
C ALA A 131 23.52 -16.04 -18.19
N ASP A 132 22.82 -16.97 -18.84
CA ASP A 132 22.32 -16.78 -20.20
C ASP A 132 21.26 -15.68 -20.31
N ASN A 133 20.36 -15.59 -19.32
CA ASN A 133 19.34 -14.54 -19.28
C ASN A 133 19.97 -13.17 -19.01
N SER A 134 20.95 -13.08 -18.11
CA SER A 134 21.70 -11.84 -17.84
C SER A 134 22.43 -11.32 -19.08
N LEU A 135 23.02 -12.21 -19.88
CA LEU A 135 23.67 -11.84 -21.15
C LEU A 135 22.68 -11.38 -22.21
N LYS A 136 21.50 -12.00 -22.29
CA LYS A 136 20.43 -11.59 -23.22
C LYS A 136 19.84 -10.23 -22.85
N GLU A 137 19.62 -9.96 -21.56
CA GLU A 137 19.15 -8.64 -21.10
C GLU A 137 20.16 -7.54 -21.40
N ARG A 138 21.47 -7.78 -21.16
CA ARG A 138 22.53 -6.83 -21.53
C ARG A 138 22.59 -6.54 -23.03
N ARG A 139 22.38 -7.55 -23.90
CA ARG A 139 22.32 -7.33 -25.35
C ARG A 139 21.11 -6.50 -25.77
N LYS A 140 19.96 -6.73 -25.15
CA LYS A 140 18.73 -5.98 -25.44
C LYS A 140 18.84 -4.51 -25.01
N SER A 141 19.43 -4.23 -23.85
CA SER A 141 19.66 -2.85 -23.40
C SER A 141 20.62 -2.07 -24.29
N LEU A 142 21.55 -2.74 -24.98
CA LEU A 142 22.47 -2.10 -25.93
C LEU A 142 21.79 -1.77 -27.26
N SER A 143 20.91 -2.64 -27.77
CA SER A 143 20.17 -2.37 -29.01
C SER A 143 19.14 -1.25 -28.86
N ASP A 144 18.56 -1.09 -27.67
CA ASP A 144 17.56 -0.06 -27.41
C ASP A 144 18.19 1.34 -27.24
N ALA A 145 19.47 1.42 -26.87
CA ALA A 145 20.21 2.67 -26.77
C ALA A 145 20.58 3.29 -28.14
N GLU A 146 20.78 2.47 -29.18
CA GLU A 146 21.14 2.97 -30.52
C GLU A 146 19.93 3.54 -31.31
N ASN A 147 18.70 3.21 -30.93
CA ASN A 147 17.48 3.68 -31.60
C ASN A 147 16.80 4.87 -30.91
N THR A 148 17.38 5.39 -29.83
CA THR A 148 16.82 6.54 -29.09
C THR A 148 17.76 7.74 -29.15
N VAL A 149 18.18 8.14 -30.35
CA VAL A 149 18.75 9.48 -30.57
C VAL A 149 17.60 10.40 -30.98
N PRO A 150 17.06 11.22 -30.07
CA PRO A 150 16.06 12.22 -30.47
C PRO A 150 16.72 13.21 -31.45
N VAL A 151 16.08 13.36 -32.61
CA VAL A 151 16.47 14.25 -33.72
C VAL A 151 16.45 15.75 -33.33
N THR A 152 16.19 16.10 -32.07
CA THR A 152 15.89 17.48 -31.65
C THR A 152 17.04 18.27 -31.03
N ILE A 153 18.25 17.72 -30.85
CA ILE A 153 19.37 18.46 -30.23
C ILE A 153 20.34 19.10 -31.26
N ARG A 154 20.23 18.77 -32.55
CA ARG A 154 21.07 19.41 -33.57
C ARG A 154 20.62 20.82 -33.99
N GLU A 155 19.38 21.21 -33.67
CA GLU A 155 18.86 22.55 -34.04
C GLU A 155 18.84 23.57 -32.90
N LEU A 156 19.00 23.14 -31.64
CA LEU A 156 18.96 24.05 -30.48
C LEU A 156 20.31 24.70 -30.14
N PHE A 157 21.42 24.25 -30.74
CA PHE A 157 22.75 24.81 -30.46
C PHE A 157 23.12 26.05 -31.30
N ILE A 158 22.30 26.45 -32.29
CA ILE A 158 22.62 27.60 -33.17
C ILE A 158 21.90 28.90 -32.73
N LYS A 159 20.94 28.84 -31.78
CA LYS A 159 20.10 30.01 -31.44
C LYS A 159 20.38 30.71 -30.11
N THR A 160 21.31 30.25 -29.28
CA THR A 160 21.54 30.84 -27.94
C THR A 160 22.73 31.79 -27.82
N THR A 161 23.40 32.19 -28.90
CA THR A 161 24.56 33.09 -28.82
C THR A 161 24.25 34.59 -28.90
N ILE A 162 23.01 35.05 -28.76
CA ILE A 162 22.71 36.49 -28.89
C ILE A 162 21.70 36.97 -27.85
N LYS A 163 22.21 37.76 -26.89
CA LYS A 163 21.57 38.68 -25.93
C LYS A 163 21.01 38.07 -24.65
N GLN A 164 21.71 38.29 -23.53
CA GLN A 164 21.40 39.39 -22.60
C GLN A 164 22.43 39.39 -21.48
N GLU A 165 23.46 40.20 -21.68
CA GLU A 165 24.05 40.97 -20.59
C GLU A 165 22.98 42.02 -20.17
N ASP A 166 23.03 42.41 -18.90
CA ASP A 166 22.22 43.44 -18.21
C ASP A 166 21.03 42.94 -17.37
N LEU A 167 21.07 43.38 -16.11
CA LEU A 167 20.11 43.28 -15.00
C LEU A 167 20.16 41.98 -14.17
N TYR A 168 20.91 42.01 -13.07
CA TYR A 168 20.35 42.37 -11.75
C TYR A 168 21.49 42.34 -10.71
N SER A 169 21.92 43.53 -10.29
CA SER A 169 22.64 43.72 -9.03
C SER A 169 21.62 43.60 -7.90
N VAL A 170 21.78 42.63 -7.01
CA VAL A 170 21.00 42.52 -5.78
C VAL A 170 21.97 42.84 -4.65
N ASP A 171 21.70 43.94 -3.95
CA ASP A 171 22.44 44.36 -2.77
C ASP A 171 22.22 43.34 -1.63
N ASP A 172 23.33 42.81 -1.10
CA ASP A 172 23.37 41.98 0.10
C ASP A 172 23.08 42.85 1.34
N GLU A 173 21.86 42.77 1.87
CA GLU A 173 21.56 43.23 3.23
C GLU A 173 21.93 42.13 4.25
N PRO A 174 22.76 42.43 5.27
CA PRO A 174 23.17 41.44 6.27
C PRO A 174 22.04 41.15 7.27
N ILE A 175 21.60 39.90 7.30
CA ILE A 175 20.63 39.36 8.26
C ILE A 175 21.23 39.44 9.69
N GLN A 176 20.63 40.28 10.54
CA GLN A 176 20.96 40.33 11.96
C GLN A 176 20.37 39.10 12.67
N HIS A 177 21.25 38.26 13.23
CA HIS A 177 20.88 37.14 14.09
C HIS A 177 20.46 37.66 15.47
N GLU A 178 19.17 37.54 15.80
CA GLU A 178 18.66 37.69 17.17
C GLU A 178 19.09 36.49 18.04
N PRO A 179 19.50 36.71 19.31
CA PRO A 179 19.90 35.66 20.23
C PRO A 179 18.68 34.84 20.72
N VAL A 180 18.75 33.52 20.50
CA VAL A 180 17.77 32.54 21.00
C VAL A 180 17.81 32.51 22.53
N VAL A 181 16.79 33.08 23.16
CA VAL A 181 16.56 33.02 24.60
C VAL A 181 16.18 31.59 25.00
N GLY A 182 16.93 31.05 25.94
CA GLY A 182 16.82 29.68 26.43
C GLY A 182 15.43 29.32 26.96
N ARG A 183 14.98 28.12 26.61
CA ARG A 183 13.75 27.50 27.11
C ARG A 183 14.06 26.76 28.41
N PRO A 184 13.33 26.99 29.51
CA PRO A 184 13.58 26.31 30.78
C PRO A 184 13.18 24.83 30.73
N GLU A 185 14.08 23.98 31.24
CA GLU A 185 13.85 22.57 31.53
C GLU A 185 12.65 22.40 32.46
N SER A 186 11.64 21.65 32.00
CA SER A 186 10.50 21.24 32.82
C SER A 186 10.81 19.88 33.45
N ALA A 187 10.76 19.85 34.77
CA ALA A 187 11.01 18.69 35.63
C ALA A 187 10.08 17.48 35.38
N PRO A 188 10.51 16.25 35.76
CA PRO A 188 9.71 15.04 35.62
C PRO A 188 8.55 14.99 36.63
N SER A 189 7.32 14.84 36.11
CA SER A 189 6.13 14.60 36.94
C SER A 189 6.03 13.14 37.35
N LYS A 190 5.64 12.97 38.62
CA LYS A 190 5.68 11.76 39.43
C LYS A 190 4.61 10.73 39.04
N LEU A 191 4.97 9.47 39.30
CA LEU A 191 4.12 8.30 39.48
C LEU A 191 2.75 8.63 40.10
N GLY A 192 1.68 8.20 39.43
CA GLY A 192 0.35 8.05 39.99
C GLY A 192 -0.09 6.59 39.88
N THR A 193 0.04 5.84 40.97
CA THR A 193 -0.53 4.50 41.14
C THR A 193 -2.00 4.61 41.51
N ASN A 194 -2.91 4.21 40.62
CA ASN A 194 -4.32 4.06 40.96
C ASN A 194 -4.75 2.61 40.77
N SER A 195 -4.71 1.86 41.88
CA SER A 195 -5.55 0.68 42.10
C SER A 195 -7.00 1.13 42.34
N SER A 196 -7.98 0.52 41.67
CA SER A 196 -9.32 0.28 42.25
C SER A 196 -10.17 -0.64 41.37
N THR A 197 -10.26 -1.89 41.81
CA THR A 197 -11.50 -2.63 42.09
C THR A 197 -12.83 -2.05 41.57
N GLY A 198 -13.56 -2.83 40.76
CA GLY A 198 -14.88 -2.41 40.28
C GLY A 198 -15.76 -3.48 39.62
N LYS A 199 -16.11 -4.53 40.38
CA LYS A 199 -17.39 -5.29 40.36
C LYS A 199 -18.04 -5.70 39.02
N ASN A 200 -18.07 -7.03 38.84
CA ASN A 200 -19.07 -7.78 38.07
C ASN A 200 -20.51 -7.33 38.39
N VAL A 201 -21.30 -7.07 37.35
CA VAL A 201 -22.77 -7.16 37.41
C VAL A 201 -23.22 -8.06 36.27
N VAL A 202 -23.53 -9.30 36.63
CA VAL A 202 -24.30 -10.25 35.83
C VAL A 202 -25.76 -9.82 35.90
N THR A 203 -26.40 -9.63 34.75
CA THR A 203 -27.86 -9.59 34.63
C THR A 203 -28.31 -10.71 33.70
N PRO A 204 -29.24 -11.58 34.12
CA PRO A 204 -29.95 -12.47 33.22
C PRO A 204 -31.28 -11.82 32.83
N VAL A 205 -31.56 -11.68 31.53
CA VAL A 205 -32.91 -11.32 31.06
C VAL A 205 -33.32 -12.25 29.92
N THR A 206 -34.06 -13.26 30.34
CA THR A 206 -35.38 -13.68 29.83
C THR A 206 -35.55 -13.96 28.33
N ALA A 207 -35.67 -15.25 28.03
CA ALA A 207 -36.26 -15.80 26.82
C ALA A 207 -37.79 -15.66 26.82
N GLN A 208 -38.35 -15.04 25.78
CA GLN A 208 -39.70 -15.19 25.19
C GLN A 208 -39.57 -14.64 23.75
N GLY A 209 -39.99 -15.21 22.62
CA GLY A 209 -41.01 -16.20 22.29
C GLY A 209 -41.90 -15.61 21.19
N GLN A 210 -41.78 -16.05 19.91
CA GLN A 210 -42.81 -15.90 18.85
C GLN A 210 -42.31 -16.59 17.56
N GLN A 211 -42.73 -17.83 17.27
CA GLN A 211 -43.95 -18.26 16.58
C GLN A 211 -44.17 -17.74 15.14
N VAL A 212 -44.00 -18.70 14.22
CA VAL A 212 -44.90 -19.12 13.12
C VAL A 212 -45.42 -18.06 12.14
N GLY A 213 -44.98 -18.20 10.88
CA GLY A 213 -45.72 -17.77 9.70
C GLY A 213 -45.31 -18.62 8.49
N LYS A 214 -46.05 -19.71 8.22
CA LYS A 214 -45.98 -20.45 6.95
C LYS A 214 -47.04 -19.86 6.02
N GLU A 215 -46.62 -19.13 4.98
CA GLU A 215 -47.50 -18.81 3.86
C GLU A 215 -47.37 -19.91 2.80
N GLN A 216 -48.45 -20.67 2.60
CA GLN A 216 -48.64 -21.55 1.46
C GLN A 216 -49.15 -20.70 0.30
N ASN A 217 -48.38 -20.63 -0.78
CA ASN A 217 -48.83 -20.00 -2.02
C ASN A 217 -49.41 -21.09 -2.92
N MET A 218 -50.71 -20.96 -3.21
CA MET A 218 -51.51 -21.84 -4.04
C MET A 218 -51.64 -21.16 -5.41
N VAL A 219 -50.99 -21.69 -6.44
CA VAL A 219 -51.20 -21.27 -7.83
C VAL A 219 -52.03 -22.34 -8.53
N ARG A 220 -53.14 -21.88 -9.11
CA ARG A 220 -54.09 -22.62 -9.94
C ARG A 220 -53.53 -22.91 -11.32
#